data_AF-A0A9W4TL22-F1
#
_entry.id   AF-A0A9W4TL22-F1
#
_cell.length_a   1.000
_cell.length_b   1.000
_cell.length_c   1.000
_cell.angle_alpha   90.00
_cell.angle_beta   90.00
_cell.angle_gamma   90.00
#
_symmetry.space_group_name_H-M   'P 1'
#
loop_
_entity.id
_entity.type
_entity.pdbx_description
1 polymer ?
#
loop_
_entity_poly.entity_id
_entity_poly.type
_entity_poly.pdbx_seq_one_letter_code
_entity_poly.pdbx_strand_id
1 'polypeptide(L)'
;MRKIILYAILLTPLFVLCQTDVQKQLSDVSSRLDVICKNEEIMIPRVTLKSRFDKSTVVDADTKFILVFNTANCANILSGYYYWYDSKWNNLRNLIEQKGVPKDNGKTGDIFIDFSTRDVYFFNGTLWLSMSTHNEAFKEVVFEDKSGVLRYKDNTGEDIVINLSEIIPNFNKPKTISLNAAKKTLNYIDENGGLTIIKLDVLLTKSKKVNLTSAF
;
A
#
# COMPACT_ATOMS: atom_id res chain seq x y z
N MET A 1 50.81 37.21 55.73
CA MET A 1 49.70 36.23 55.61
C MET A 1 49.29 36.15 54.15
N ARG A 2 49.87 35.22 53.37
CA ARG A 2 49.74 35.25 51.89
C ARG A 2 49.99 33.87 51.29
N LYS A 3 49.34 32.81 51.78
CA LYS A 3 49.44 31.44 51.22
C LYS A 3 48.14 30.61 51.24
N ILE A 4 47.03 31.13 51.76
CA ILE A 4 45.79 30.33 51.93
C ILE A 4 44.78 30.52 50.78
N ILE A 5 44.95 31.55 49.93
CA ILE A 5 44.01 31.83 48.83
C ILE A 5 44.11 30.83 47.67
N LEU A 6 45.19 30.05 47.56
CA LEU A 6 45.37 29.12 46.44
C LEU A 6 44.58 27.80 46.55
N TYR A 7 44.07 27.42 47.73
CA TYR A 7 43.42 26.11 47.89
C TYR A 7 41.89 26.10 47.66
N ALA A 8 41.25 27.26 47.55
CA ALA A 8 39.79 27.34 47.40
C ALA A 8 39.30 27.20 45.94
N ILE A 9 40.19 27.21 44.95
CA ILE A 9 39.82 27.19 43.51
C ILE A 9 39.80 25.76 42.93
N LEU A 10 40.26 24.74 43.68
CA LEU A 10 40.45 23.39 43.15
C LEU A 10 39.29 22.40 43.41
N LEU A 11 38.06 22.87 43.63
CA LEU A 11 36.94 21.97 43.95
C LEU A 11 35.60 22.33 43.31
N THR A 12 35.60 22.66 42.02
CA THR A 12 34.35 22.67 41.22
C THR A 12 34.23 21.37 40.42
N PRO A 13 33.16 20.57 40.58
CA PRO A 13 32.95 19.42 39.72
C PRO A 13 32.69 19.87 38.28
N LEU A 14 33.55 19.42 37.35
CA LEU A 14 33.33 19.52 35.92
C LEU A 14 32.20 18.55 35.54
N PHE A 15 31.00 19.08 35.31
CA PHE A 15 29.96 18.33 34.60
C PHE A 15 30.31 18.34 33.11
N VAL A 16 30.80 17.21 32.60
CA VAL A 16 30.92 16.98 31.15
C VAL A 16 29.53 16.61 30.64
N LEU A 17 28.83 17.55 30.01
CA LEU A 17 27.69 17.24 29.15
C LEU A 17 28.27 16.80 27.81
N CYS A 18 28.30 15.49 27.54
CA CYS A 18 28.60 14.99 26.20
C CYS A 18 27.36 15.25 25.32
N GLN A 19 27.41 16.30 24.52
CA GLN A 19 26.45 16.50 23.44
C GLN A 19 26.95 15.76 22.21
N THR A 20 26.17 14.80 21.71
CA THR A 20 26.39 14.26 20.37
C THR A 20 25.74 15.20 19.37
N ASP A 21 26.51 16.14 18.83
CA ASP A 21 26.09 16.88 17.63
C ASP A 21 26.00 15.89 16.46
N VAL A 22 24.78 15.66 15.97
CA VAL A 22 24.53 14.89 14.75
C VAL A 22 24.14 15.86 13.65
N GLN A 23 25.06 16.72 13.19
CA GLN A 23 24.89 17.43 11.92
C GLN A 23 26.25 17.68 11.24
N LYS A 24 26.73 16.69 10.48
CA LYS A 24 27.61 16.97 9.34
C LYS A 24 26.74 16.98 8.09
N GLN A 25 26.23 18.15 7.74
CA GLN A 25 25.43 18.35 6.53
C GLN A 25 26.35 18.18 5.31
N LEU A 26 26.15 17.12 4.53
CA LEU A 26 26.72 17.00 3.19
C LEU A 26 25.92 17.90 2.24
N SER A 27 26.61 18.64 1.39
CA SER A 27 25.99 19.48 0.37
C SER A 27 25.09 18.62 -0.53
N ASP A 28 23.86 19.07 -0.76
CA ASP A 28 22.80 18.50 -1.61
C ASP A 28 21.92 17.36 -1.06
N VAL A 29 21.85 17.15 0.26
CA VAL A 29 20.82 16.25 0.83
C VAL A 29 19.99 16.95 1.90
N SER A 30 18.66 16.91 1.76
CA SER A 30 17.68 17.53 2.68
C SER A 30 17.45 16.73 3.97
N SER A 31 18.28 15.73 4.26
CA SER A 31 18.12 14.87 5.44
C SER A 31 18.62 15.57 6.70
N ARG A 32 17.82 15.48 7.77
CA ARG A 32 18.21 15.94 9.11
C ARG A 32 18.99 14.89 9.91
N LEU A 33 19.01 13.64 9.43
CA LEU A 33 19.77 12.52 9.95
C LEU A 33 20.16 11.61 8.77
N ASP A 34 21.46 11.39 8.60
CA ASP A 34 22.01 10.43 7.64
C ASP A 34 22.83 9.38 8.40
N VAL A 35 22.52 8.10 8.20
CA VAL A 35 23.14 6.97 8.90
C VAL A 35 23.81 6.09 7.86
N ILE A 36 25.14 6.19 7.77
CA ILE A 36 25.96 5.42 6.84
C ILE A 36 26.75 4.38 7.64
N CYS A 37 26.32 3.13 7.59
CA CYS A 37 27.01 2.01 8.23
C CYS A 37 27.00 0.77 7.32
N LYS A 38 28.07 -0.02 7.34
CA LYS A 38 28.13 -1.31 6.63
C LYS A 38 27.86 -2.44 7.62
N ASN A 39 26.67 -3.06 7.51
CA ASN A 39 26.25 -4.21 8.31
C ASN A 39 26.16 -3.96 9.84
N GLU A 40 25.83 -2.74 10.28
CA GLU A 40 25.59 -2.42 11.70
C GLU A 40 24.10 -2.30 12.00
N GLU A 41 23.71 -2.57 13.24
CA GLU A 41 22.31 -2.50 13.70
C GLU A 41 21.94 -1.08 14.13
N ILE A 42 20.77 -0.61 13.69
CA ILE A 42 20.15 0.61 14.22
C ILE A 42 19.17 0.22 15.33
N MET A 43 19.47 0.64 16.56
CA MET A 43 18.61 0.39 17.72
C MET A 43 17.52 1.45 17.84
N ILE A 44 16.27 1.02 17.75
CA ILE A 44 15.06 1.83 17.95
C ILE A 44 14.61 1.72 19.41
N PRO A 45 14.02 2.79 20.03
CA PRO A 45 13.51 2.73 21.40
C PRO A 45 12.57 1.54 21.66
N ARG A 46 12.81 0.82 22.76
CA ARG A 46 12.00 -0.33 23.18
C ARG A 46 11.03 0.09 24.28
N VAL A 47 9.74 -0.18 24.09
CA VAL A 47 8.68 0.24 24.99
C VAL A 47 7.70 -0.89 25.25
N THR A 48 7.21 -1.03 26.48
CA THR A 48 6.12 -1.95 26.82
C THR A 48 4.78 -1.23 26.67
N LEU A 49 4.16 -1.27 25.49
CA LEU A 49 2.87 -0.61 25.25
C LEU A 49 1.72 -1.36 25.93
N LYS A 50 0.83 -0.62 26.61
CA LYS A 50 -0.34 -1.20 27.29
C LYS A 50 -1.50 -1.50 26.33
N SER A 51 -1.63 -0.71 25.27
CA SER A 51 -2.68 -0.86 24.25
C SER A 51 -2.34 -0.06 22.99
N ARG A 52 -3.18 -0.18 21.96
CA ARG A 52 -3.08 0.63 20.73
C ARG A 52 -3.36 2.12 20.96
N PHE A 53 -3.92 2.50 22.10
CA PHE A 53 -4.24 3.88 22.46
C PHE A 53 -3.39 4.39 23.62
N ASP A 54 -2.31 3.69 23.97
CA ASP A 54 -1.43 4.06 25.07
C ASP A 54 -0.71 5.38 24.80
N LYS A 55 -1.17 6.46 25.45
CA LYS A 55 -0.57 7.79 25.39
C LYS A 55 0.57 7.99 26.39
N SER A 56 0.81 7.04 27.30
CA SER A 56 1.83 7.23 28.36
C SER A 56 3.26 7.27 27.81
N THR A 57 3.47 6.79 26.57
CA THR A 57 4.73 6.87 25.83
C THR A 57 4.83 8.13 24.95
N VAL A 58 3.75 8.90 24.82
CA VAL A 58 3.69 10.10 23.98
C VAL A 58 3.99 11.32 24.86
N VAL A 59 5.12 11.97 24.60
CA VAL A 59 5.66 13.05 25.47
C VAL A 59 4.97 14.40 25.23
N ASP A 60 4.36 14.61 24.07
CA ASP A 60 3.69 15.87 23.70
C ASP A 60 2.39 15.63 22.90
N ALA A 61 1.39 16.48 23.12
CA ALA A 61 0.08 16.45 22.45
C ALA A 61 0.21 16.64 20.92
N ASP A 62 1.24 17.35 20.46
CA ASP A 62 1.50 17.59 19.03
C ASP A 62 2.40 16.54 18.37
N THR A 63 2.73 15.44 19.05
CA THR A 63 3.61 14.41 18.48
C THR A 63 2.95 13.71 17.30
N LYS A 64 3.43 13.99 16.08
CA LYS A 64 2.88 13.46 14.82
C LYS A 64 3.38 12.07 14.45
N PHE A 65 4.58 11.72 14.91
CA PHE A 65 5.22 10.45 14.56
C PHE A 65 6.24 10.02 15.62
N ILE A 66 6.10 8.81 16.15
CA ILE A 66 7.11 8.14 17.00
C ILE A 66 7.27 6.74 16.44
N LEU A 67 8.49 6.24 16.29
CA LEU A 67 8.78 4.84 15.97
C LEU A 67 9.36 4.12 17.20
N VAL A 68 8.75 3.00 17.59
CA VAL A 68 9.20 2.18 18.73
C VAL A 68 9.17 0.69 18.38
N PHE A 69 9.96 -0.11 19.10
CA PHE A 69 9.78 -1.54 19.19
C PHE A 69 8.98 -1.88 20.45
N ASN A 70 7.74 -2.34 20.28
CA ASN A 70 6.90 -2.81 21.37
C ASN A 70 7.37 -4.18 21.87
N THR A 71 7.61 -4.29 23.17
CA THR A 71 7.97 -5.55 23.85
C THR A 71 6.77 -6.27 24.46
N ALA A 72 5.62 -5.60 24.61
CA ALA A 72 4.42 -6.20 25.17
C ALA A 72 3.81 -7.25 24.22
N ASN A 73 3.28 -8.32 24.79
CA ASN A 73 2.49 -9.32 24.07
C ASN A 73 1.21 -9.61 24.87
N CYS A 74 0.10 -8.98 24.48
CA CYS A 74 -1.20 -9.19 25.08
C CYS A 74 -2.31 -9.15 24.02
N ALA A 75 -3.57 -9.35 24.44
CA ALA A 75 -4.69 -9.70 23.55
C ALA A 75 -4.81 -8.85 22.27
N ASN A 76 -4.55 -7.54 22.33
CA ASN A 76 -4.74 -6.61 21.20
C ASN A 76 -3.45 -5.90 20.77
N ILE A 77 -2.29 -6.33 21.27
CA ILE A 77 -1.00 -5.77 20.88
C ILE A 77 0.09 -6.84 20.95
N LEU A 78 0.69 -7.10 19.78
CA LEU A 78 1.78 -8.06 19.64
C LEU A 78 3.12 -7.34 19.77
N SER A 79 4.15 -8.09 20.14
CA SER A 79 5.53 -7.63 20.06
C SER A 79 5.90 -7.29 18.61
N GLY A 80 6.62 -6.19 18.38
CA GLY A 80 7.00 -5.74 17.05
C GLY A 80 7.16 -4.22 16.93
N TYR A 81 7.42 -3.74 15.72
CA TYR A 81 7.58 -2.31 15.45
C TYR A 81 6.24 -1.60 15.36
N TYR A 82 6.09 -0.46 16.03
CA TYR A 82 4.90 0.39 15.98
C TYR A 82 5.26 1.85 15.72
N TYR A 83 4.36 2.56 15.06
CA TYR A 83 4.43 4.01 14.96
C TYR A 83 3.18 4.72 15.51
N TRP A 84 3.37 5.83 16.22
CA TRP A 84 2.27 6.68 16.68
C TRP A 84 1.81 7.58 15.55
N TYR A 85 0.55 7.47 15.15
CA TYR A 85 -0.07 8.34 14.15
C TYR A 85 -1.59 8.30 14.32
N ASP A 86 -2.26 9.44 14.10
CA ASP A 86 -3.71 9.56 14.19
C ASP A 86 -4.27 9.02 15.53
N SER A 87 -3.66 9.47 16.62
CA SER A 87 -4.05 9.12 18.01
C SER A 87 -4.03 7.62 18.35
N LYS A 88 -3.27 6.81 17.60
CA LYS A 88 -3.10 5.37 17.88
C LYS A 88 -1.70 4.88 17.50
N TRP A 89 -1.27 3.79 18.14
CA TRP A 89 -0.13 3.00 17.70
C TRP A 89 -0.54 2.14 16.51
N ASN A 90 0.24 2.17 15.44
CA ASN A 90 0.04 1.39 14.22
C ASN A 90 1.19 0.39 14.09
N ASN A 91 0.86 -0.89 13.97
CA ASN A 91 1.88 -1.95 13.86
C ASN A 91 2.48 -1.95 12.45
N LEU A 92 3.81 -1.84 12.33
CA LEU A 92 4.51 -1.93 11.04
C LEU A 92 4.45 -3.33 10.41
N ARG A 93 4.34 -4.38 11.23
CA ARG A 93 4.16 -5.76 10.76
C ARG A 93 2.77 -5.97 10.14
N ASN A 94 1.75 -5.26 10.63
CA ASN A 94 0.38 -5.35 10.10
C ASN A 94 0.09 -4.21 9.13
N LEU A 95 0.82 -4.18 8.00
CA LEU A 95 0.31 -3.56 6.78
C LEU A 95 -0.87 -4.36 6.17
N ILE A 96 -1.28 -5.45 6.82
CA ILE A 96 -2.32 -6.38 6.36
C ILE A 96 -3.39 -6.54 7.42
N GLU A 97 -4.33 -5.61 7.50
CA GLU A 97 -5.61 -5.87 8.17
C GLU A 97 -6.83 -5.38 7.39
N GLN A 98 -6.68 -5.20 6.08
CA GLN A 98 -7.83 -5.37 5.21
C GLN A 98 -7.54 -6.57 4.33
N LYS A 99 -7.95 -7.75 4.80
CA LYS A 99 -8.03 -8.94 3.97
C LYS A 99 -9.23 -8.81 3.03
N GLY A 100 -8.99 -9.06 1.75
CA GLY A 100 -10.03 -9.04 0.72
C GLY A 100 -10.23 -7.68 0.07
N VAL A 101 -11.32 -7.59 -0.70
CA VAL A 101 -11.70 -6.39 -1.47
C VAL A 101 -11.86 -5.18 -0.51
N PRO A 102 -11.40 -3.97 -0.90
CA PRO A 102 -11.58 -2.78 -0.10
C PRO A 102 -13.05 -2.59 0.32
N LYS A 103 -13.29 -2.35 1.61
CA LYS A 103 -14.66 -2.26 2.17
C LYS A 103 -15.15 -0.83 2.38
N ASP A 104 -14.22 0.13 2.41
CA ASP A 104 -14.52 1.53 2.63
C ASP A 104 -14.76 2.27 1.31
N ASN A 105 -15.50 3.37 1.32
CA ASN A 105 -15.86 4.09 0.10
C ASN A 105 -14.73 4.91 -0.54
N GLY A 106 -13.46 4.75 -0.12
CA GLY A 106 -12.28 5.39 -0.70
C GLY A 106 -12.40 6.91 -0.94
N LYS A 107 -11.36 7.51 -1.50
CA LYS A 107 -11.36 8.82 -2.14
C LYS A 107 -10.73 8.68 -3.52
N THR A 108 -11.18 9.46 -4.49
CA THR A 108 -10.65 9.38 -5.86
C THR A 108 -9.13 9.45 -5.84
N GLY A 109 -8.47 8.44 -6.42
CA GLY A 109 -7.02 8.33 -6.43
C GLY A 109 -6.42 7.40 -5.38
N ASP A 110 -7.22 6.92 -4.42
CA ASP A 110 -6.72 6.00 -3.40
C ASP A 110 -6.27 4.68 -4.01
N ILE A 111 -5.22 4.11 -3.41
CA ILE A 111 -4.66 2.81 -3.76
C ILE A 111 -4.79 1.89 -2.55
N PHE A 112 -5.23 0.67 -2.79
CA PHE A 112 -5.32 -0.38 -1.79
C PHE A 112 -4.54 -1.61 -2.25
N ILE A 113 -3.84 -2.25 -1.33
CA ILE A 113 -3.06 -3.46 -1.63
C ILE A 113 -3.60 -4.58 -0.73
N ASP A 114 -4.20 -5.59 -1.34
CA ASP A 114 -4.55 -6.83 -0.67
C ASP A 114 -3.30 -7.70 -0.59
N PHE A 115 -2.61 -7.67 0.54
CA PHE A 115 -1.42 -8.49 0.72
C PHE A 115 -1.71 -9.99 0.87
N SER A 116 -2.97 -10.41 1.02
CA SER A 116 -3.32 -11.83 1.08
C SER A 116 -3.38 -12.47 -0.32
N THR A 117 -3.83 -11.72 -1.31
CA THR A 117 -3.92 -12.14 -2.72
C THR A 117 -2.83 -11.52 -3.60
N ARG A 118 -2.15 -10.50 -3.08
CA ARG A 118 -1.20 -9.63 -3.79
C ARG A 118 -1.85 -8.78 -4.88
N ASP A 119 -3.16 -8.55 -4.77
CA ASP A 119 -3.89 -7.69 -5.68
C ASP A 119 -3.81 -6.22 -5.27
N VAL A 120 -3.65 -5.33 -6.26
CA VAL A 120 -3.73 -3.87 -6.07
C VAL A 120 -5.08 -3.39 -6.57
N TYR A 121 -5.69 -2.44 -5.86
CA TYR A 121 -6.95 -1.80 -6.21
C TYR A 121 -6.79 -0.28 -6.26
N PHE A 122 -7.56 0.37 -7.13
CA PHE A 122 -7.62 1.82 -7.29
C PHE A 122 -9.05 2.33 -7.15
N PHE A 123 -9.24 3.40 -6.39
CA PHE A 123 -10.54 4.03 -6.24
C PHE A 123 -10.73 5.16 -7.25
N ASN A 124 -11.73 5.01 -8.13
CA ASN A 124 -11.98 5.96 -9.22
C ASN A 124 -12.87 7.16 -8.85
N GLY A 125 -13.31 7.25 -7.59
CA GLY A 125 -14.28 8.23 -7.11
C GLY A 125 -15.66 7.66 -6.81
N THR A 126 -15.95 6.44 -7.27
CA THR A 126 -17.22 5.75 -7.05
C THR A 126 -17.04 4.34 -6.52
N LEU A 127 -16.04 3.60 -7.03
CA LEU A 127 -15.76 2.22 -6.62
C LEU A 127 -14.27 1.87 -6.71
N TRP A 128 -13.91 0.80 -6.00
CA TRP A 128 -12.60 0.16 -6.08
C TRP A 128 -12.52 -0.77 -7.29
N LEU A 129 -11.47 -0.59 -8.09
CA LEU A 129 -11.16 -1.36 -9.28
C LEU A 129 -9.89 -2.15 -9.05
N SER A 130 -9.87 -3.45 -9.34
CA SER A 130 -8.63 -4.23 -9.30
C SER A 130 -7.71 -3.80 -10.44
N MET A 131 -6.51 -3.39 -10.08
CA MET A 131 -5.40 -3.05 -10.98
C MET A 131 -4.44 -4.21 -11.21
N SER A 132 -4.44 -5.21 -10.33
CA SER A 132 -3.63 -6.43 -10.49
C SER A 132 -4.50 -7.59 -10.94
N THR A 133 -3.92 -8.41 -11.83
CA THR A 133 -4.49 -9.66 -12.33
C THR A 133 -3.81 -10.86 -11.67
N HIS A 134 -3.42 -10.78 -10.39
CA HIS A 134 -2.81 -11.94 -9.72
C HIS A 134 -3.90 -12.97 -9.41
N ASN A 135 -4.31 -13.66 -10.48
CA ASN A 135 -5.29 -14.73 -10.43
C ASN A 135 -4.68 -15.97 -11.06
N GLU A 136 -4.63 -17.07 -10.31
CA GLU A 136 -4.14 -18.35 -10.82
C GLU A 136 -4.96 -18.88 -12.01
N ALA A 137 -6.21 -18.41 -12.18
CA ALA A 137 -7.08 -18.80 -13.29
C ALA A 137 -6.85 -18.01 -14.58
N PHE A 138 -6.21 -16.83 -14.52
CA PHE A 138 -5.92 -16.00 -15.70
C PHE A 138 -4.52 -15.42 -15.61
N LYS A 139 -3.59 -15.99 -16.38
CA LYS A 139 -2.15 -15.72 -16.24
C LYS A 139 -1.68 -14.43 -16.89
N GLU A 140 -2.47 -13.90 -17.81
CA GLU A 140 -2.15 -12.69 -18.58
C GLU A 140 -3.46 -12.13 -19.14
N VAL A 141 -3.73 -10.84 -18.95
CA VAL A 141 -4.91 -10.14 -19.49
C VAL A 141 -4.44 -8.83 -20.11
N VAL A 142 -4.71 -8.65 -21.39
CA VAL A 142 -4.36 -7.45 -22.14
C VAL A 142 -5.60 -6.92 -22.84
N PHE A 143 -5.92 -5.66 -22.61
CA PHE A 143 -6.91 -4.94 -23.39
C PHE A 143 -6.22 -3.91 -24.29
N GLU A 144 -6.50 -3.98 -25.58
CA GLU A 144 -6.05 -2.97 -26.55
C GLU A 144 -7.13 -1.91 -26.73
N ASP A 145 -6.86 -0.71 -26.24
CA ASP A 145 -7.78 0.44 -26.26
C ASP A 145 -8.22 0.86 -27.66
N LYS A 146 -7.32 0.79 -28.64
CA LYS A 146 -7.56 1.20 -30.04
C LYS A 146 -8.42 0.19 -30.80
N SER A 147 -8.24 -1.10 -30.55
CA SER A 147 -8.92 -2.18 -31.28
C SER A 147 -10.17 -2.70 -30.54
N GLY A 148 -10.30 -2.42 -29.24
CA GLY A 148 -11.36 -2.98 -28.41
C GLY A 148 -11.18 -4.49 -28.13
N VAL A 149 -9.97 -5.01 -28.37
CA VAL A 149 -9.68 -6.44 -28.25
C VAL A 149 -9.20 -6.77 -26.84
N LEU A 150 -9.90 -7.69 -26.20
CA LEU A 150 -9.51 -8.33 -24.95
C LEU A 150 -8.81 -9.66 -25.26
N ARG A 151 -7.57 -9.80 -24.80
CA ARG A 151 -6.80 -11.04 -24.82
C ARG A 151 -6.59 -11.53 -23.41
N TYR A 152 -6.81 -12.81 -23.17
CA TYR A 152 -6.39 -13.44 -21.92
C TYR A 152 -6.04 -14.92 -22.09
N LYS A 153 -5.18 -15.45 -21.22
CA LYS A 153 -4.91 -16.88 -21.12
C LYS A 153 -5.82 -17.52 -20.08
N ASP A 154 -6.54 -18.57 -20.46
CA ASP A 154 -7.39 -19.31 -19.52
C ASP A 154 -6.58 -20.20 -18.55
N ASN A 155 -7.29 -20.99 -17.74
CA ASN A 155 -6.68 -21.88 -16.75
C ASN A 155 -5.89 -23.05 -17.37
N THR A 156 -6.08 -23.32 -18.65
CA THR A 156 -5.31 -24.31 -19.43
C THR A 156 -4.10 -23.68 -20.13
N GLY A 157 -4.04 -22.36 -20.19
CA GLY A 157 -2.99 -21.59 -20.85
C GLY A 157 -3.30 -21.25 -22.31
N GLU A 158 -4.50 -21.58 -22.79
CA GLU A 158 -4.97 -21.26 -24.15
C GLU A 158 -5.26 -19.76 -24.28
N ASP A 159 -4.86 -19.17 -25.41
CA ASP A 159 -5.12 -17.77 -25.73
C ASP A 159 -6.57 -17.58 -26.18
N ILE A 160 -7.30 -16.77 -25.42
CA ILE A 160 -8.65 -16.36 -25.75
C ILE A 160 -8.64 -14.90 -26.21
N VAL A 161 -9.14 -14.67 -27.43
CA VAL A 161 -9.27 -13.36 -28.05
C VAL A 161 -10.75 -13.02 -28.20
N ILE A 162 -11.15 -11.86 -27.67
CA ILE A 162 -12.53 -11.36 -27.75
C ILE A 162 -12.50 -9.93 -28.28
N ASN A 163 -13.10 -9.70 -29.45
CA ASN A 163 -13.33 -8.35 -29.96
C ASN A 163 -14.61 -7.77 -29.33
N LEU A 164 -14.46 -6.92 -28.32
CA LEU A 164 -15.60 -6.35 -27.60
C LEU A 164 -16.38 -5.35 -28.45
N SER A 165 -15.72 -4.68 -29.40
CA SER A 165 -16.35 -3.71 -30.29
C SER A 165 -17.37 -4.34 -31.24
N GLU A 166 -17.18 -5.61 -31.60
CA GLU A 166 -18.11 -6.37 -32.45
C GLU A 166 -19.27 -6.99 -31.66
N ILE A 167 -19.09 -7.21 -30.36
CA ILE A 167 -20.01 -7.96 -29.50
C ILE A 167 -20.93 -7.03 -28.70
N ILE A 168 -20.43 -5.85 -28.35
CA ILE A 168 -21.11 -4.88 -27.49
C ILE A 168 -21.61 -3.72 -28.36
N PRO A 169 -22.94 -3.53 -28.49
CA PRO A 169 -23.49 -2.39 -29.20
C PRO A 169 -23.05 -1.08 -28.55
N ASN A 170 -22.70 -0.08 -29.36
CA ASN A 170 -22.22 1.22 -28.89
C ASN A 170 -21.02 1.08 -27.93
N PHE A 171 -20.12 0.13 -28.19
CA PHE A 171 -18.90 -0.03 -27.41
C PHE A 171 -18.08 1.26 -27.47
N ASN A 172 -18.17 2.03 -26.39
CA ASN A 172 -17.41 3.25 -26.23
C ASN A 172 -16.10 2.93 -25.49
N LYS A 173 -15.05 3.71 -25.75
CA LYS A 173 -13.71 3.45 -25.22
C LYS A 173 -13.75 3.44 -23.68
N PRO A 174 -13.54 2.28 -23.03
CA PRO A 174 -13.68 2.22 -21.59
C PRO A 174 -12.51 2.96 -20.93
N LYS A 175 -12.82 3.80 -19.95
CA LYS A 175 -11.80 4.43 -19.09
C LYS A 175 -11.03 3.40 -18.28
N THR A 176 -11.72 2.33 -17.89
CA THR A 176 -11.12 1.19 -17.18
C THR A 176 -11.80 -0.10 -17.61
N ILE A 177 -11.04 -1.19 -17.65
CA ILE A 177 -11.55 -2.53 -17.93
C ILE A 177 -10.85 -3.52 -16.99
N SER A 178 -11.60 -4.50 -16.50
CA SER A 178 -11.09 -5.51 -15.57
C SER A 178 -11.83 -6.82 -15.75
N LEU A 179 -11.12 -7.94 -15.61
CA LEU A 179 -11.71 -9.27 -15.52
C LEU A 179 -11.82 -9.67 -14.05
N ASN A 180 -13.02 -10.07 -13.62
CA ASN A 180 -13.25 -10.69 -12.33
C ASN A 180 -13.40 -12.20 -12.51
N ALA A 181 -12.36 -12.95 -12.16
CA ALA A 181 -12.34 -14.40 -12.35
C ALA A 181 -13.34 -15.14 -11.46
N ALA A 182 -13.45 -14.74 -10.19
CA ALA A 182 -14.32 -15.40 -9.20
C ALA A 182 -15.79 -15.31 -9.62
N LYS A 183 -16.20 -14.15 -10.13
CA LYS A 183 -17.56 -13.90 -10.63
C LYS A 183 -17.73 -14.26 -12.11
N LYS A 184 -16.64 -14.57 -12.81
CA LYS A 184 -16.60 -14.78 -14.27
C LYS A 184 -17.23 -13.62 -15.04
N THR A 185 -16.86 -12.39 -14.69
CA THR A 185 -17.38 -11.17 -15.35
C THR A 185 -16.27 -10.29 -15.91
N LEU A 186 -16.57 -9.59 -16.99
CA LEU A 186 -15.86 -8.41 -17.46
C LEU A 186 -16.56 -7.17 -16.90
N ASN A 187 -15.82 -6.32 -16.23
CA ASN A 187 -16.31 -5.05 -15.72
C ASN A 187 -15.59 -3.92 -16.47
N TYR A 188 -16.33 -3.00 -17.08
CA TYR A 188 -15.75 -1.81 -17.67
C TYR A 188 -16.52 -0.56 -17.25
N ILE A 189 -15.81 0.56 -17.23
CA ILE A 189 -16.38 1.88 -16.97
C ILE A 189 -16.23 2.72 -18.22
N ASP A 190 -17.33 3.29 -18.69
CA ASP A 190 -17.34 4.17 -19.85
C ASP A 190 -16.70 5.56 -19.54
N GLU A 191 -16.60 6.41 -20.55
CA GLU A 191 -16.06 7.76 -20.40
C GLU A 191 -16.87 8.66 -19.46
N ASN A 192 -18.15 8.35 -19.25
CA ASN A 192 -19.06 9.08 -18.37
C ASN A 192 -19.06 8.52 -16.93
N GLY A 193 -18.28 7.48 -16.64
CA GLY A 193 -18.20 6.85 -15.33
C GLY A 193 -19.23 5.74 -15.09
N GLY A 194 -20.03 5.36 -16.10
CA GLY A 194 -21.02 4.30 -16.03
C GLY A 194 -20.37 2.91 -15.98
N LEU A 195 -20.72 2.11 -14.96
CA LEU A 195 -20.24 0.73 -14.81
C LEU A 195 -21.11 -0.25 -15.60
N THR A 196 -20.47 -1.04 -16.45
CA THR A 196 -21.09 -2.18 -17.13
C THR A 196 -20.43 -3.48 -16.70
N ILE A 197 -21.24 -4.47 -16.33
CA ILE A 197 -20.81 -5.81 -15.92
C ILE A 197 -21.38 -6.83 -16.90
N ILE A 198 -20.51 -7.60 -17.55
CA ILE A 198 -20.89 -8.61 -18.53
C ILE A 198 -20.34 -9.97 -18.12
N LYS A 199 -21.13 -11.03 -18.18
CA LYS A 199 -20.62 -12.38 -17.90
C LYS A 199 -19.73 -12.88 -19.05
N LEU A 200 -18.65 -13.58 -18.70
CA LEU A 200 -17.65 -14.03 -19.65
C LEU A 200 -18.17 -15.15 -20.57
N ASP A 201 -19.06 -16.01 -20.08
CA ASP A 201 -19.75 -17.03 -20.87
C ASP A 201 -20.59 -16.43 -22.01
N VAL A 202 -21.27 -15.31 -21.74
CA VAL A 202 -22.03 -14.54 -22.74
C VAL A 202 -21.10 -13.95 -23.80
N LEU A 203 -19.98 -13.35 -23.38
CA LEU A 203 -18.99 -12.80 -24.31
C LEU A 203 -18.38 -13.88 -25.21
N LEU A 204 -17.98 -15.02 -24.62
CA LEU A 204 -17.44 -16.16 -25.35
C LEU A 204 -18.44 -16.74 -26.35
N THR A 205 -19.70 -16.89 -25.94
CA THR A 205 -20.77 -17.39 -26.82
C THR A 205 -21.02 -16.44 -27.99
N LYS A 206 -21.04 -15.12 -27.74
CA LYS A 206 -21.22 -14.12 -28.79
C LYS A 206 -20.01 -14.03 -29.72
N SER A 207 -18.79 -14.06 -29.20
CA SER A 207 -17.54 -14.08 -29.98
C SER A 207 -17.54 -15.23 -30.99
N LYS A 208 -17.90 -16.44 -30.56
CA LYS A 208 -18.02 -17.60 -31.45
C LYS A 208 -19.06 -17.41 -32.56
N LYS A 209 -20.17 -16.73 -32.29
CA LYS A 209 -21.21 -16.45 -33.31
C LYS A 209 -20.75 -15.42 -34.33
N VAL A 210 -20.05 -14.36 -33.91
CA VAL A 210 -19.52 -13.33 -34.82
C VAL A 210 -18.55 -13.95 -35.82
N ASN A 211 -17.66 -14.82 -35.36
CA ASN A 211 -16.70 -15.54 -36.23
C ASN A 211 -17.38 -16.47 -37.25
N LEU A 212 -18.59 -16.96 -36.98
CA LEU A 212 -19.36 -17.77 -37.93
C LEU A 212 -20.05 -16.93 -39.01
N THR A 213 -20.40 -15.68 -38.69
CA THR A 213 -21.04 -14.75 -39.65
C THR A 213 -20.06 -14.06 -40.59
N SER A 214 -18.77 -14.02 -40.25
CA SER A 214 -17.70 -13.47 -41.09
C SER A 214 -17.07 -14.48 -42.06
N ALA A 215 -17.53 -15.74 -42.04
CA ALA A 215 -16.93 -16.86 -42.79
C ALA A 215 -17.69 -17.26 -44.07
N PHE A 216 -18.55 -16.38 -44.61
CA PHE A 216 -19.28 -16.59 -45.87
C PHE A 216 -19.12 -15.41 -46.81
#